data_AF-A0A934M104-F1
#
_entry.id   AF-A0A934M104-F1
#
_cell.length_a   1.000
_cell.length_b   1.000
_cell.length_c   1.000
_cell.angle_alpha   90.00
_cell.angle_beta   90.00
_cell.angle_gamma   90.00
#
_symmetry.space_group_name_H-M   'P 1'
#
loop_
_entity.id
_entity.type
_entity.pdbx_description
1 polymer ?
#
loop_
_entity_poly.entity_id
_entity_poly.type
_entity_poly.pdbx_seq_one_letter_code
_entity_poly.pdbx_strand_id
1 'polypeptide(L)'
;MEERFSRVKWCSLLAAMFVLPNKAVAEGLWPGLPPDCWPEARVVHSADDWKRLKENFKIEKIKLEKPVRFENVSPNKAYSFKTEWFRLEARISIYAEKDSLTIIKISDERGVSDVRWVNEKLLFMRIWWGRIAIEDVIFDVERDKVVYTEPAMDGYLAYQQYQAQCKGLGAHQGDRSGCKCVGKEDPPARP
;
A
#
# COMPACT_ATOMS: atom_id res chain seq x y z
N MET A 1 -60.66 32.86 -30.38
CA MET A 1 -59.91 31.90 -31.22
C MET A 1 -58.59 32.56 -31.52
N GLU A 2 -57.50 31.81 -31.36
CA GLU A 2 -56.10 32.16 -31.68
C GLU A 2 -55.30 32.99 -30.67
N GLU A 3 -54.60 32.21 -29.84
CA GLU A 3 -53.28 32.44 -29.27
C GLU A 3 -52.29 33.10 -30.25
N ARG A 4 -51.26 33.79 -29.73
CA ARG A 4 -49.85 33.38 -29.96
C ARG A 4 -48.77 34.30 -29.36
N PHE A 5 -47.82 33.63 -28.71
CA PHE A 5 -46.39 33.93 -28.56
C PHE A 5 -45.91 35.06 -27.63
N SER A 6 -45.79 34.68 -26.35
CA SER A 6 -44.87 35.25 -25.37
C SER A 6 -43.41 35.01 -25.80
N ARG A 7 -42.65 36.09 -26.03
CA ARG A 7 -41.21 36.05 -26.26
C ARG A 7 -40.49 35.97 -24.91
N VAL A 8 -40.20 34.74 -24.45
CA VAL A 8 -39.29 34.50 -23.33
C VAL A 8 -37.87 34.78 -23.82
N LYS A 9 -37.28 35.87 -23.34
CA LYS A 9 -35.86 36.20 -23.53
C LYS A 9 -35.01 35.19 -22.76
N TRP A 10 -34.44 34.22 -23.48
CA TRP A 10 -33.34 33.40 -23.00
C TRP A 10 -32.07 34.27 -22.99
N CYS A 11 -31.77 34.90 -21.84
CA CYS A 11 -30.44 35.42 -21.58
C CYS A 11 -29.53 34.25 -21.21
N SER A 12 -28.68 33.87 -22.16
CA SER A 12 -27.55 32.98 -22.01
C SER A 12 -26.65 33.42 -20.85
N LEU A 13 -26.72 32.72 -19.73
CA LEU A 13 -25.71 32.78 -18.67
C LEU A 13 -24.87 31.50 -18.76
N LEU A 14 -23.91 31.52 -19.70
CA LEU A 14 -22.79 30.60 -19.73
C LEU A 14 -21.88 30.96 -18.55
N ALA A 15 -22.14 30.32 -17.41
CA ALA A 15 -21.21 30.34 -16.29
C ALA A 15 -19.97 29.54 -16.70
N ALA A 16 -18.92 30.25 -17.11
CA ALA A 16 -17.59 29.68 -17.26
C ALA A 16 -17.09 29.27 -15.87
N MET A 17 -17.32 28.00 -15.50
CA MET A 17 -16.63 27.39 -14.36
C MET A 17 -15.16 27.25 -14.73
N PHE A 18 -14.35 28.24 -14.33
CA PHE A 18 -12.92 28.08 -14.24
C PHE A 18 -12.63 27.03 -13.17
N VAL A 19 -12.42 25.78 -13.59
CA VAL A 19 -11.76 24.77 -12.76
C VAL A 19 -10.30 25.20 -12.68
N LEU A 20 -9.96 26.01 -11.68
CA LEU A 20 -8.56 26.24 -11.33
C LEU A 20 -7.99 24.89 -10.88
N PRO A 21 -6.94 24.37 -11.53
CA PRO A 21 -6.27 23.18 -11.03
C PRO A 21 -5.61 23.56 -9.70
N ASN A 22 -6.20 23.11 -8.59
CA ASN A 22 -5.55 23.15 -7.28
C ASN A 22 -4.33 22.23 -7.31
N LYS A 23 -3.19 22.75 -7.80
CA LYS A 23 -1.89 22.05 -7.77
C LYS A 23 -1.47 21.63 -6.35
N ALA A 24 -2.01 22.31 -5.34
CA ALA A 24 -1.69 22.11 -3.93
C ALA A 24 -2.16 20.78 -3.31
N VAL A 25 -3.00 19.98 -3.99
CA VAL A 25 -3.53 18.73 -3.38
C VAL A 25 -2.54 17.56 -3.54
N ALA A 26 -1.62 17.60 -4.51
CA ALA A 26 -0.68 16.49 -4.74
C ALA A 26 0.61 16.58 -3.89
N GLU A 27 0.98 17.77 -3.43
CA GLU A 27 2.28 18.03 -2.78
C GLU A 27 2.31 17.61 -1.29
N GLY A 28 1.17 17.29 -0.68
CA GLY A 28 1.06 17.02 0.76
C GLY A 28 0.78 15.57 1.17
N LEU A 29 0.71 14.61 0.25
CA LEU A 29 0.26 13.23 0.57
C LEU A 29 1.38 12.20 0.78
N TRP A 30 2.63 12.49 0.43
CA TRP A 30 3.72 11.52 0.52
C TRP A 30 4.57 11.76 1.78
N PRO A 31 4.84 10.74 2.60
CA PRO A 31 5.80 10.86 3.69
C PRO A 31 7.20 11.16 3.13
N GLY A 32 7.74 12.34 3.45
CA GLY A 32 9.08 12.77 3.03
C GLY A 32 9.13 13.35 1.61
N LEU A 33 10.18 13.01 0.86
CA LEU A 33 10.37 13.54 -0.50
C LEU A 33 9.29 13.03 -1.46
N PRO A 34 8.77 13.86 -2.37
CA PRO A 34 7.80 13.41 -3.38
C PRO A 34 8.43 12.42 -4.39
N PRO A 35 7.61 11.62 -5.11
CA PRO A 35 8.09 10.59 -6.05
C PRO A 35 9.03 11.10 -7.15
N ASP A 36 8.95 12.38 -7.46
CA ASP A 36 9.81 13.10 -8.42
C ASP A 36 11.27 13.19 -7.96
N CYS A 37 11.50 13.08 -6.66
CA CYS A 37 12.82 13.16 -6.05
C CYS A 37 13.48 11.81 -5.84
N TRP A 38 12.81 10.71 -6.19
CA TRP A 38 13.33 9.38 -5.88
C TRP A 38 14.28 8.89 -6.96
N PRO A 39 15.43 8.29 -6.58
CA PRO A 39 16.31 7.65 -7.55
C PRO A 39 15.69 6.36 -8.14
N GLU A 40 14.76 5.75 -7.41
CA GLU A 40 14.04 4.54 -7.79
C GLU A 40 12.69 4.44 -7.06
N ALA A 41 11.81 3.56 -7.55
CA ALA A 41 10.58 3.21 -6.83
C ALA A 41 10.90 2.63 -5.46
N ARG A 42 10.10 2.98 -4.45
CA ARG A 42 10.29 2.53 -3.08
C ARG A 42 8.97 2.40 -2.34
N VAL A 43 8.97 1.59 -1.28
CA VAL A 43 7.89 1.57 -0.30
C VAL A 43 8.10 2.74 0.66
N VAL A 44 7.03 3.47 0.95
CA VAL A 44 7.05 4.62 1.85
C VAL A 44 6.16 4.34 3.05
N HIS A 45 6.75 4.37 4.24
CA HIS A 45 6.06 4.10 5.49
C HIS A 45 5.44 5.39 6.03
N SER A 46 4.24 5.31 6.60
CA SER A 46 3.55 6.45 7.21
C SER A 46 3.20 6.17 8.67
N ALA A 47 2.86 7.22 9.41
CA ALA A 47 2.41 7.09 10.80
C ALA A 47 0.88 6.85 10.91
N ASP A 48 0.22 6.49 9.81
CA ASP A 48 -1.24 6.39 9.74
C ASP A 48 -1.82 5.28 10.63
N ASP A 49 -3.14 5.33 10.83
CA ASP A 49 -3.85 4.49 11.80
C ASP A 49 -4.15 3.07 11.27
N TRP A 50 -3.97 2.08 12.14
CA TRP A 50 -4.07 0.61 11.97
C TRP A 50 -5.52 0.09 11.83
N LYS A 51 -6.44 0.94 11.38
CA LYS A 51 -7.88 0.63 11.34
C LYS A 51 -8.20 -0.56 10.44
N ARG A 52 -7.60 -0.63 9.25
CA ARG A 52 -7.85 -1.70 8.27
C ARG A 52 -7.40 -3.06 8.77
N LEU A 53 -6.27 -3.11 9.48
CA LEU A 53 -5.76 -4.35 10.05
C LEU A 53 -6.76 -4.92 11.06
N LYS A 54 -7.29 -4.11 11.99
CA LYS A 54 -8.26 -4.59 12.99
C LYS A 54 -9.52 -5.21 12.38
N GLU A 55 -9.99 -4.64 11.28
CA GLU A 55 -11.25 -5.05 10.66
C GLU A 55 -11.09 -6.36 9.86
N ASN A 56 -9.91 -6.56 9.25
CA ASN A 56 -9.69 -7.60 8.25
C ASN A 56 -8.72 -8.69 8.68
N PHE A 57 -8.02 -8.53 9.81
CA PHE A 57 -7.07 -9.50 10.35
C PHE A 57 -7.68 -10.26 11.53
N LYS A 58 -7.86 -11.57 11.37
CA LYS A 58 -8.43 -12.44 12.41
C LYS A 58 -7.51 -13.60 12.71
N ILE A 59 -7.40 -13.94 14.00
CA ILE A 59 -6.63 -15.08 14.47
C ILE A 59 -7.61 -16.12 14.99
N GLU A 60 -7.53 -17.33 14.45
CA GLU A 60 -8.29 -18.50 14.88
C GLU A 60 -7.36 -19.60 15.36
N LYS A 61 -7.88 -20.49 16.21
CA LYS A 61 -7.15 -21.67 16.69
C LYS A 61 -7.96 -22.92 16.42
N ILE A 62 -7.33 -23.90 15.79
CA ILE A 62 -7.92 -25.21 15.55
C ILE A 62 -7.15 -26.24 16.37
N LYS A 63 -7.84 -26.99 17.23
CA LYS A 63 -7.21 -28.07 18.00
C LYS A 63 -6.68 -29.15 17.05
N LEU A 64 -5.45 -29.59 17.30
CA LEU A 64 -4.80 -30.63 16.52
C LEU A 64 -4.85 -31.96 17.27
N GLU A 65 -5.19 -33.03 16.55
CA GLU A 65 -5.03 -34.40 17.06
C GLU A 65 -3.59 -34.90 16.90
N LYS A 66 -2.89 -34.41 15.87
CA LYS A 66 -1.50 -34.79 15.55
C LYS A 66 -0.69 -33.58 15.11
N PRO A 67 0.63 -33.56 15.38
CA PRO A 67 1.54 -32.56 14.82
C PRO A 67 1.40 -32.46 13.29
N VAL A 68 1.40 -31.24 12.77
CA VAL A 68 1.39 -30.96 11.34
C VAL A 68 2.68 -30.24 10.99
N ARG A 69 3.27 -30.58 9.83
CA ARG A 69 4.45 -29.90 9.33
C ARG A 69 4.18 -29.35 7.94
N PHE A 70 4.49 -28.08 7.75
CA PHE A 70 4.35 -27.38 6.47
C PHE A 70 5.71 -27.16 5.79
N GLU A 71 5.65 -26.69 4.55
CA GLU A 71 6.81 -26.44 3.68
C GLU A 71 7.74 -25.33 4.20
N ASN A 72 7.20 -24.24 4.76
CA ASN A 72 8.00 -23.10 5.20
C ASN A 72 8.39 -23.28 6.67
N VAL A 73 9.53 -23.90 6.90
CA VAL A 73 10.03 -24.27 8.22
C VAL A 73 10.88 -23.14 8.83
N SER A 74 10.73 -22.89 10.13
CA SER A 74 11.54 -21.91 10.87
C SER A 74 13.02 -22.32 10.94
N PRO A 75 13.95 -21.37 11.18
CA PRO A 75 15.39 -21.69 11.28
C PRO A 75 15.73 -22.78 12.30
N ASN A 76 15.04 -22.82 13.45
CA ASN A 76 15.23 -23.84 14.48
C ASN A 76 14.52 -25.18 14.19
N LYS A 77 13.82 -25.28 13.05
CA LYS A 77 13.06 -26.47 12.60
C LYS A 77 11.87 -26.87 13.48
N ALA A 78 11.54 -26.09 14.50
CA ALA A 78 10.45 -26.35 15.42
C ALA A 78 9.08 -25.95 14.85
N TYR A 79 9.03 -24.87 14.07
CA TYR A 79 7.79 -24.30 13.58
C TYR A 79 7.71 -24.38 12.07
N SER A 80 6.49 -24.30 11.56
CA SER A 80 6.28 -24.23 10.12
C SER A 80 4.99 -23.48 9.80
N PHE A 81 4.94 -22.90 8.60
CA PHE A 81 3.71 -22.31 8.09
C PHE A 81 3.43 -22.70 6.64
N LYS A 82 2.17 -22.58 6.24
CA LYS A 82 1.76 -22.53 4.84
C LYS A 82 0.85 -21.33 4.60
N THR A 83 0.90 -20.80 3.39
CA THR A 83 0.02 -19.71 2.95
C THR A 83 -0.91 -20.25 1.88
N GLU A 84 -2.20 -20.04 2.06
CA GLU A 84 -3.25 -20.49 1.15
C GLU A 84 -4.14 -19.31 0.76
N TRP A 85 -4.65 -19.34 -0.47
CA TRP A 85 -5.44 -18.27 -1.05
C TRP A 85 -6.80 -18.79 -1.48
N PHE A 86 -7.86 -18.15 -0.98
CA PHE A 86 -9.23 -18.53 -1.26
C PHE A 86 -10.06 -17.30 -1.63
N ARG A 87 -10.20 -17.04 -2.94
CA ARG A 87 -10.94 -15.89 -3.48
C ARG A 87 -10.41 -14.55 -2.96
N LEU A 88 -11.04 -13.99 -1.93
CA LEU A 88 -10.76 -12.68 -1.31
C LEU A 88 -10.26 -12.85 0.14
N GLU A 89 -9.76 -14.05 0.47
CA GLU A 89 -9.23 -14.36 1.78
C GLU A 89 -7.87 -15.06 1.64
N ALA A 90 -6.86 -14.52 2.31
CA ALA A 90 -5.60 -15.21 2.53
C ALA A 90 -5.63 -15.90 3.90
N ARG A 91 -5.11 -17.13 3.95
CA ARG A 91 -4.94 -17.91 5.18
C ARG A 91 -3.49 -18.26 5.40
N ILE A 92 -2.98 -17.95 6.59
CA ILE A 92 -1.66 -18.40 7.04
C ILE A 92 -1.88 -19.40 8.16
N SER A 93 -1.61 -20.67 7.88
CA SER A 93 -1.68 -21.74 8.89
C SER A 93 -0.30 -21.92 9.51
N ILE A 94 -0.21 -21.82 10.83
CA ILE A 94 1.04 -21.81 11.59
C ILE A 94 0.99 -22.92 12.63
N TYR A 95 1.97 -23.83 12.55
CA TYR A 95 2.23 -24.83 13.58
C TYR A 95 3.45 -24.42 14.41
N ALA A 96 3.26 -24.26 15.71
CA ALA A 96 4.28 -23.78 16.65
C ALA A 96 4.50 -24.73 17.86
N GLU A 97 4.51 -26.04 17.62
CA GLU A 97 4.63 -27.10 18.66
C GLU A 97 3.56 -27.03 19.77
N LYS A 98 2.40 -26.46 19.44
CA LYS A 98 1.23 -26.38 20.32
C LYS A 98 0.26 -27.52 20.03
N ASP A 99 -0.70 -27.70 20.93
CA ASP A 99 -1.88 -28.58 20.75
C ASP A 99 -2.92 -28.00 19.77
N SER A 100 -2.61 -26.85 19.18
CA SER A 100 -3.47 -26.14 18.25
C SER A 100 -2.68 -25.55 17.09
N LEU A 101 -3.35 -25.44 15.96
CA LEU A 101 -2.93 -24.74 14.77
C LEU A 101 -3.45 -23.30 14.84
N THR A 102 -2.56 -22.33 14.70
CA THR A 102 -2.95 -20.92 14.59
C THR A 102 -3.24 -20.60 13.13
N ILE A 103 -4.41 -20.04 12.84
CA ILE A 103 -4.80 -19.62 11.50
C ILE A 103 -5.01 -18.11 11.51
N ILE A 104 -4.22 -17.41 10.72
CA ILE A 104 -4.42 -15.99 10.44
C ILE A 104 -5.27 -15.89 9.17
N LYS A 105 -6.42 -15.23 9.26
CA LYS A 105 -7.30 -14.90 8.14
C LYS A 105 -7.19 -13.43 7.83
N ILE A 106 -6.97 -13.12 6.56
CA ILE A 106 -6.89 -11.76 6.04
C ILE A 106 -7.94 -11.61 4.95
N SER A 107 -8.96 -10.81 5.21
CA SER A 107 -10.07 -10.56 4.27
C SER A 107 -9.79 -9.31 3.44
N ASP A 108 -9.14 -9.46 2.29
CA ASP A 108 -8.95 -8.39 1.29
C ASP A 108 -8.78 -9.00 -0.11
N GLU A 109 -9.12 -8.24 -1.15
CA GLU A 109 -9.04 -8.68 -2.54
C GLU A 109 -7.61 -8.96 -3.02
N ARG A 110 -6.60 -8.41 -2.35
CA ARG A 110 -5.18 -8.52 -2.73
C ARG A 110 -4.35 -9.37 -1.77
N GLY A 111 -4.84 -9.55 -0.54
CA GLY A 111 -4.34 -10.44 0.50
C GLY A 111 -2.88 -10.22 0.92
N VAL A 112 -2.09 -11.29 1.07
CA VAL A 112 -0.80 -11.26 1.77
C VAL A 112 0.40 -11.68 0.92
N SER A 113 1.52 -10.97 1.03
CA SER A 113 2.76 -11.28 0.32
C SER A 113 3.94 -11.34 1.30
N ASP A 114 5.09 -11.80 0.80
CA ASP A 114 6.35 -11.86 1.55
C ASP A 114 6.21 -12.46 2.96
N VAL A 115 5.47 -13.57 3.07
CA VAL A 115 5.34 -14.28 4.34
C VAL A 115 6.62 -15.05 4.59
N ARG A 116 7.40 -14.67 5.61
CA ARG A 116 8.69 -15.29 5.89
C ARG A 116 9.08 -15.19 7.35
N TRP A 117 9.93 -16.11 7.79
CA TRP A 117 10.53 -16.05 9.11
C TRP A 117 11.50 -14.87 9.20
N VAL A 118 11.35 -14.04 10.23
CA VAL A 118 12.32 -12.99 10.59
C VAL A 118 13.42 -13.59 11.45
N ASN A 119 13.04 -14.51 12.35
CA ASN A 119 13.91 -15.29 13.20
C ASN A 119 13.22 -16.63 13.51
N GLU A 120 13.62 -17.29 14.59
CA GLU A 120 13.06 -18.57 15.00
C GLU A 120 11.56 -18.52 15.35
N LYS A 121 11.03 -17.37 15.80
CA LYS A 121 9.70 -17.24 16.44
C LYS A 121 8.80 -16.17 15.83
N LEU A 122 9.36 -15.31 14.99
CA LEU A 122 8.68 -14.16 14.43
C LEU A 122 8.43 -14.38 12.94
N LEU A 123 7.19 -14.15 12.54
CA LEU A 123 6.76 -14.21 11.16
C LEU A 123 6.50 -12.78 10.66
N PHE A 124 7.18 -12.40 9.58
CA PHE A 124 6.86 -11.20 8.83
C PHE A 124 5.81 -11.54 7.77
N MET A 125 4.89 -10.61 7.55
CA MET A 125 3.95 -10.67 6.45
C MET A 125 3.63 -9.25 5.96
N ARG A 126 3.56 -9.11 4.64
CA ARG A 126 3.19 -7.86 3.98
C ARG A 126 1.79 -7.95 3.43
N ILE A 127 0.84 -7.29 4.08
CA ILE A 127 -0.57 -7.33 3.72
C ILE A 127 -0.87 -6.20 2.73
N TRP A 128 -1.57 -6.50 1.64
CA TRP A 128 -2.00 -5.51 0.66
C TRP A 128 -3.46 -5.15 0.89
N TRP A 129 -3.72 -3.84 0.94
CA TRP A 129 -5.06 -3.26 0.97
C TRP A 129 -5.31 -2.59 -0.38
N GLY A 130 -5.77 -3.36 -1.35
CA GLY A 130 -5.86 -2.89 -2.73
C GLY A 130 -4.50 -2.82 -3.44
N ARG A 131 -4.24 -1.73 -4.18
CA ARG A 131 -3.10 -1.66 -5.12
C ARG A 131 -1.82 -1.05 -4.57
N ILE A 132 -1.95 -0.13 -3.63
CA ILE A 132 -0.82 0.69 -3.16
C ILE A 132 -0.69 0.69 -1.65
N ALA A 133 -1.78 0.50 -0.91
CA ALA A 133 -1.70 0.49 0.54
C ALA A 133 -1.26 -0.88 1.03
N ILE A 134 -0.33 -0.87 1.97
CA ILE A 134 0.32 -2.03 2.56
C ILE A 134 0.25 -1.92 4.08
N GLU A 135 0.21 -3.03 4.78
CA GLU A 135 0.58 -3.14 6.20
C GLU A 135 1.65 -4.20 6.37
N ASP A 136 2.80 -3.79 6.89
CA ASP A 136 3.87 -4.70 7.29
C ASP A 136 3.61 -5.16 8.72
N VAL A 137 3.53 -6.46 8.95
CA VAL A 137 3.15 -7.05 10.24
C VAL A 137 4.22 -8.03 10.71
N ILE A 138 4.60 -7.94 11.98
CA ILE A 138 5.38 -8.98 12.67
C ILE A 138 4.49 -9.68 13.68
N PHE A 139 4.41 -11.01 13.55
CA PHE A 139 3.60 -11.88 14.38
C PHE A 139 4.49 -12.81 15.22
N ASP A 140 4.25 -12.85 16.53
CA ASP A 140 4.90 -13.75 17.49
C ASP A 140 4.10 -15.06 17.55
N VAL A 141 4.65 -16.13 16.96
CA VAL A 141 3.96 -17.41 16.81
C VAL A 141 3.82 -18.17 18.12
N GLU A 142 4.68 -17.90 19.12
CA GLU A 142 4.57 -18.53 20.43
C GLU A 142 3.44 -17.90 21.24
N ARG A 143 3.25 -16.60 21.11
CA ARG A 143 2.23 -15.87 21.88
C ARG A 143 0.92 -15.63 21.11
N ASP A 144 0.86 -16.04 19.85
CA ASP A 144 -0.26 -15.84 18.94
C ASP A 144 -0.70 -14.37 18.89
N LYS A 145 0.27 -13.44 18.81
CA LYS A 145 -0.01 -12.01 18.86
C LYS A 145 0.79 -11.23 17.82
N VAL A 146 0.18 -10.18 17.32
CA VAL A 146 0.86 -9.15 16.54
C VAL A 146 1.75 -8.33 17.50
N VAL A 147 3.03 -8.20 17.18
CA VAL A 147 4.01 -7.45 18.00
C VAL A 147 4.47 -6.15 17.35
N TYR A 148 4.26 -6.00 16.04
CA TYR A 148 4.59 -4.81 15.28
C TYR A 148 3.68 -4.70 14.07
N THR A 149 3.27 -3.48 13.76
CA THR A 149 2.59 -3.13 12.52
C THR A 149 3.12 -1.80 12.04
N GLU A 150 3.24 -1.65 10.73
CA GLU A 150 3.57 -0.38 10.10
C GLU A 150 2.83 -0.25 8.77
N PRO A 151 1.99 0.78 8.60
CA PRO A 151 1.36 1.04 7.33
C PRO A 151 2.39 1.59 6.35
N ALA A 152 2.24 1.18 5.10
CA ALA A 152 3.11 1.63 4.03
C ALA A 152 2.34 1.82 2.74
N MET A 153 2.97 2.53 1.80
CA MET A 153 2.47 2.71 0.44
C MET A 153 3.51 2.24 -0.56
N ASP A 154 3.09 1.42 -1.51
CA ASP A 154 3.88 1.09 -2.69
C ASP A 154 3.95 2.30 -3.61
N GLY A 155 5.13 2.92 -3.65
CA GLY A 155 5.43 4.07 -4.48
C GLY A 155 5.72 3.72 -5.94
N TYR A 156 5.72 2.44 -6.35
CA TYR A 156 6.05 2.03 -7.72
C TYR A 156 5.17 2.70 -8.77
N LEU A 157 3.85 2.69 -8.59
CA LEU A 157 2.92 3.30 -9.55
C LEU A 157 3.11 4.82 -9.64
N ALA A 158 3.29 5.49 -8.49
CA ALA A 158 3.52 6.93 -8.44
C ALA A 158 4.83 7.32 -9.14
N TYR A 159 5.90 6.57 -8.87
CA TYR A 159 7.19 6.74 -9.53
C TYR A 159 7.08 6.55 -11.05
N GLN A 160 6.39 5.51 -11.52
CA GLN A 160 6.20 5.28 -12.95
C GLN A 160 5.38 6.37 -13.65
N GLN A 161 4.29 6.81 -13.02
CA GLN A 161 3.46 7.90 -13.55
C GLN A 161 4.28 9.18 -13.72
N TYR A 162 5.11 9.51 -12.73
CA TYR A 162 6.02 10.64 -12.80
C TYR A 162 7.02 10.47 -13.96
N GLN A 163 7.73 9.35 -14.01
CA GLN A 163 8.71 9.07 -15.07
C GLN A 163 8.08 9.14 -16.48
N ALA A 164 6.84 8.67 -16.65
CA ALA A 164 6.11 8.75 -17.90
C ALA A 164 5.75 10.19 -18.26
N GLN A 165 5.27 10.99 -17.30
CA GLN A 165 4.98 12.41 -17.49
C GLN A 165 6.24 13.18 -17.91
N CYS A 166 7.38 12.91 -17.27
CA CYS A 166 8.67 13.52 -17.61
C CYS A 166 9.11 13.24 -19.04
N LYS A 167 8.94 11.99 -19.49
CA LYS A 167 9.27 11.60 -20.87
C LYS A 167 8.35 12.27 -21.90
N GLY A 168 7.07 12.46 -21.56
CA GLY A 168 6.08 13.11 -22.43
C GLY A 168 6.29 14.62 -22.60
N LEU A 169 6.98 15.29 -21.67
CA LEU A 169 7.24 16.73 -21.70
C LEU A 169 8.48 17.14 -22.50
N GLY A 170 9.07 16.23 -23.28
CA GLY A 170 10.18 16.54 -24.18
C GLY A 170 11.56 16.44 -23.53
N ALA A 171 11.85 15.29 -22.92
CA ALA A 171 13.23 14.90 -22.64
C ALA A 171 13.96 14.65 -23.97
N HIS A 172 14.46 15.72 -24.61
CA HIS A 172 15.46 15.58 -25.64
C HIS A 172 16.68 14.87 -25.04
N GLN A 173 17.14 13.82 -25.71
CA GLN A 173 18.31 13.01 -25.37
C GLN A 173 19.48 13.90 -24.91
N GLY A 174 19.67 13.98 -23.59
CA GLY A 174 20.77 14.73 -22.99
C GLY A 174 20.37 15.74 -21.91
N ASP A 175 19.10 16.18 -21.87
CA ASP A 175 18.65 17.15 -20.89
C ASP A 175 17.63 16.56 -19.90
N ARG A 176 18.09 16.26 -18.68
CA ARG A 176 17.22 15.86 -17.55
C ARG A 176 16.54 17.07 -16.89
N SER A 177 16.64 18.28 -17.46
CA SER A 177 16.08 19.50 -16.86
C SER A 177 14.55 19.56 -16.84
N GLY A 178 13.85 18.77 -17.67
CA GLY A 178 12.38 18.82 -17.78
C GLY A 178 11.63 18.37 -16.52
N CYS A 179 12.30 17.64 -15.64
CA CYS A 179 11.75 17.11 -14.39
C CYS A 179 12.73 17.37 -13.26
N LYS A 180 12.80 18.64 -12.82
CA LYS A 180 13.52 18.99 -11.60
C LYS A 180 12.66 18.61 -10.40
N CYS A 181 13.31 17.99 -9.42
CA CYS A 181 12.80 17.84 -8.07
C CYS A 181 12.38 19.22 -7.53
N VAL A 182 11.08 19.47 -7.39
CA VAL A 182 10.60 20.75 -6.89
C VAL A 182 10.81 20.75 -5.37
N GLY A 183 11.68 21.62 -4.85
CA GLY A 183 11.96 21.74 -3.41
C GLY A 183 13.39 21.46 -2.96
N LYS A 184 14.31 21.13 -3.88
CA LYS A 184 15.75 21.39 -3.63
C LYS A 184 16.04 22.81 -4.12
N GLU A 185 16.11 23.78 -3.21
CA GLU A 185 16.92 24.96 -3.51
C GLU A 185 18.32 24.46 -3.84
N ASP A 186 18.86 24.88 -4.99
CA ASP A 186 20.25 24.61 -5.31
C ASP A 186 21.09 25.10 -4.12
N PRO A 187 21.98 24.28 -3.54
CA PRO A 187 22.85 24.76 -2.48
C PRO A 187 23.59 25.99 -3.01
N PRO A 188 23.69 27.09 -2.24
CA PRO A 188 24.33 28.30 -2.72
C PRO A 188 25.71 27.95 -3.26
N ALA A 189 26.01 28.44 -4.47
CA ALA A 189 27.29 28.22 -5.11
C ALA A 189 28.40 28.54 -4.10
N ARG A 190 29.25 27.55 -3.81
CA ARG A 190 30.41 27.79 -2.95
C ARG A 190 31.26 28.88 -3.61
N PRO A 191 31.65 29.93 -2.87
CA PRO A 191 32.44 31.04 -3.39
C PRO A 191 33.81 30.59 -3.89
#